data_AF-A0A1M7FYF8-F1
#
_entry.id   AF-A0A1M7FYF8-F1
#
_cell.length_a   1.000
_cell.length_b   1.000
_cell.length_c   1.000
_cell.angle_alpha   90.00
_cell.angle_beta   90.00
_cell.angle_gamma   90.00
#
_symmetry.space_group_name_H-M   'P 1'
#
loop_
_entity.id
_entity.type
_entity.pdbx_description
1 polymer ?
#
loop_
_entity_poly.entity_id
_entity_poly.type
_entity_poly.pdbx_seq_one_letter_code
_entity_poly.pdbx_strand_id
1 'polypeptide(L)'
;MSISMEKYQLLKEKFGSLASWALWDKASGNPKSRENVGSMEWASDEAALIKKIKTKFVFVAFNGSSQHNGKNGHEQKISWSNFHSGYKYGRDHKLRYAVLGSAAEGAYITDLIKNDKSKTAKERVNKYKENRALLEKHIDTLKREIELLCGKKKPCLIALGRDTENFLRQSLEKEGYKIFFLSHYSATTPKFDEYREQLKEILDSVG
;
A
#
# COMPACT_ATOMS: atom_id res chain seq x y z
N MET A 1 15.53 4.38 -5.64
CA MET A 1 15.62 5.84 -5.47
C MET A 1 15.33 6.15 -4.01
N SER A 2 16.14 7.00 -3.38
CA SER A 2 16.01 7.40 -1.98
C SER A 2 15.19 8.69 -1.84
N ILE A 3 14.50 8.83 -0.72
CA ILE A 3 13.79 10.06 -0.32
C ILE A 3 14.67 10.86 0.64
N SER A 4 14.62 12.19 0.57
CA SER A 4 15.29 13.07 1.55
C SER A 4 14.53 13.06 2.88
N MET A 5 15.23 13.28 4.00
CA MET A 5 14.60 13.40 5.33
C MET A 5 13.46 14.43 5.37
N GLU A 6 13.66 15.61 4.78
CA GLU A 6 12.63 16.66 4.74
C GLU A 6 11.33 16.19 4.06
N LYS A 7 11.43 15.65 2.84
CA LYS A 7 10.29 15.05 2.14
C LYS A 7 9.65 13.90 2.92
N TYR A 8 10.45 13.07 3.57
CA TYR A 8 9.94 11.99 4.42
C TYR A 8 9.10 12.55 5.57
N GLN A 9 9.58 13.58 6.28
CA GLN A 9 8.82 14.21 7.38
C GLN A 9 7.53 14.84 6.87
N LEU A 10 7.57 15.55 5.74
CA LEU A 10 6.37 16.15 5.15
C LEU A 10 5.35 15.08 4.69
N LEU A 11 5.84 13.97 4.14
CA LEU A 11 5.00 12.82 3.78
C LEU A 11 4.38 12.17 5.03
N LYS A 12 5.16 12.02 6.11
CA LYS A 12 4.71 11.49 7.41
C LYS A 12 3.61 12.36 8.01
N GLU A 13 3.81 13.67 8.02
CA GLU A 13 2.84 14.63 8.54
C GLU A 13 1.51 14.54 7.78
N LYS A 14 1.56 14.50 6.44
CA LYS A 14 0.35 14.57 5.60
C LYS A 14 -0.36 13.23 5.42
N PHE A 15 0.40 12.13 5.34
CA PHE A 15 -0.11 10.83 4.91
C PHE A 15 0.28 9.69 5.84
N GLY A 16 1.06 9.94 6.90
CA GLY A 16 1.51 8.90 7.82
C GLY A 16 0.38 8.11 8.48
N SER A 17 -0.77 8.72 8.71
CA SER A 17 -1.95 8.01 9.25
C SER A 17 -2.74 7.20 8.22
N LEU A 18 -2.45 7.37 6.93
CA LEU A 18 -3.22 6.81 5.81
C LEU A 18 -2.41 5.85 4.94
N ALA A 19 -1.09 5.89 5.03
CA ALA A 19 -0.17 5.14 4.19
C ALA A 19 0.89 4.45 5.05
N SER A 20 1.74 3.66 4.40
CA SER A 20 2.84 2.96 5.04
C SER A 20 3.93 2.58 4.02
N TRP A 21 4.87 1.75 4.47
CA TRP A 21 5.94 1.15 3.69
C TRP A 21 5.75 -0.37 3.71
N ALA A 22 6.06 -1.03 2.60
CA ALA A 22 6.05 -2.47 2.48
C ALA A 22 7.30 -3.07 3.17
N LEU A 23 7.36 -2.91 4.49
CA LEU A 23 8.41 -3.35 5.40
C LEU A 23 7.76 -3.93 6.63
N TRP A 24 8.16 -5.14 7.03
CA TRP A 24 7.67 -5.75 8.25
C TRP A 24 8.84 -6.36 9.00
N ASP A 25 8.69 -6.47 10.31
CA ASP A 25 9.57 -7.31 11.10
C ASP A 25 9.38 -8.78 10.71
N LYS A 26 10.50 -9.51 10.67
CA LYS A 26 10.53 -10.90 10.22
C LYS A 26 9.85 -11.81 11.25
N ALA A 27 9.20 -12.87 10.78
CA ALA A 27 8.83 -13.99 11.63
C ALA A 27 10.09 -14.79 12.01
N SER A 28 10.13 -15.36 13.20
CA SER A 28 11.27 -16.15 13.69
C SER A 28 11.37 -17.54 13.03
N GLY A 29 10.22 -18.09 12.60
CA GLY A 29 10.15 -19.39 11.93
C GLY A 29 9.52 -19.32 10.55
N ASN A 30 8.25 -19.67 10.45
CA ASN A 30 7.54 -19.69 9.18
C ASN A 30 7.31 -18.26 8.63
N PRO A 31 7.89 -17.88 7.47
CA PRO A 31 7.73 -16.53 6.92
C PRO A 31 6.29 -16.21 6.51
N LYS A 32 5.45 -17.23 6.31
CA LYS A 32 4.00 -17.12 6.05
C LYS A 32 3.17 -16.96 7.33
N SER A 33 3.77 -16.96 8.52
CA SER A 33 3.03 -16.81 9.79
C SER A 33 2.48 -15.37 9.97
N ARG A 34 1.64 -15.16 10.98
CA ARG A 34 1.17 -13.82 11.38
C ARG A 34 2.05 -13.15 12.45
N GLU A 35 3.09 -13.83 12.89
CA GLU A 35 4.04 -13.31 13.88
C GLU A 35 4.63 -11.98 13.40
N ASN A 36 4.72 -10.99 14.28
CA ASN A 36 5.32 -9.68 14.01
C ASN A 36 4.71 -8.84 12.87
N VAL A 37 3.56 -9.24 12.28
CA VAL A 37 2.89 -8.45 11.24
C VAL A 37 2.46 -7.08 11.75
N GLY A 38 2.03 -7.01 13.02
CA GLY A 38 1.64 -5.76 13.66
C GLY A 38 2.78 -5.01 14.36
N SER A 39 4.00 -5.55 14.30
CA SER A 39 5.18 -4.91 14.87
C SER A 39 5.58 -3.69 14.05
N MET A 40 6.02 -2.65 14.75
CA MET A 40 6.46 -1.38 14.17
C MET A 40 7.92 -1.06 14.52
N GLU A 41 8.69 -2.04 15.00
CA GLU A 41 10.10 -1.85 15.38
C GLU A 41 10.94 -1.37 14.18
N TRP A 42 10.60 -1.83 12.97
CA TRP A 42 11.20 -1.35 11.72
C TRP A 42 11.08 0.17 11.49
N ALA A 43 10.12 0.84 12.13
CA ALA A 43 9.84 2.27 12.01
C ALA A 43 10.37 3.12 13.18
N SER A 44 10.99 2.49 14.19
CA SER A 44 11.47 3.17 15.40
C SER A 44 12.66 4.11 15.16
N ASP A 45 13.52 3.76 14.20
CA ASP A 45 14.66 4.57 13.76
C ASP A 45 14.42 5.10 12.34
N GLU A 46 14.06 6.37 12.24
CA GLU A 46 13.76 7.02 10.96
C GLU A 46 15.00 7.17 10.07
N ALA A 47 16.18 7.36 10.66
CA ALA A 47 17.43 7.48 9.91
C ALA A 47 17.82 6.15 9.28
N ALA A 48 17.57 5.03 9.96
CA ALA A 48 17.71 3.70 9.39
C ALA A 48 16.60 3.38 8.37
N LEU A 49 15.36 3.77 8.65
CA LEU A 49 14.21 3.55 7.77
C LEU A 49 14.40 4.17 6.39
N ILE A 50 14.85 5.43 6.33
CA ILE A 50 15.04 6.17 5.07
C ILE A 50 16.02 5.45 4.12
N LYS A 51 16.97 4.69 4.66
CA LYS A 51 17.93 3.91 3.87
C LYS A 51 17.31 2.64 3.28
N LYS A 52 16.22 2.13 3.86
CA LYS A 52 15.52 0.89 3.44
C LYS A 52 14.38 1.15 2.47
N ILE A 53 13.70 2.29 2.59
CA ILE A 53 12.53 2.62 1.78
C ILE A 53 12.88 2.97 0.33
N LYS A 54 11.97 2.64 -0.58
CA LYS A 54 12.17 2.73 -2.03
C LYS A 54 10.93 3.35 -2.66
N THR A 55 11.17 4.19 -3.66
CA THR A 55 10.10 4.92 -4.36
C THR A 55 9.87 4.44 -5.80
N LYS A 56 10.51 3.35 -6.26
CA LYS A 56 10.32 2.79 -7.62
C LYS A 56 8.91 2.21 -7.79
N PHE A 57 8.40 1.56 -6.75
CA PHE A 57 7.09 0.92 -6.74
C PHE A 57 6.21 1.57 -5.68
N VAL A 58 4.92 1.72 -6.00
CA VAL A 58 3.89 2.14 -5.06
C VAL A 58 2.75 1.12 -5.12
N PHE A 59 2.49 0.44 -4.02
CA PHE A 59 1.30 -0.38 -3.87
C PHE A 59 0.10 0.52 -3.60
N VAL A 60 -0.98 0.30 -4.34
CA VAL A 60 -2.22 1.06 -4.18
C VAL A 60 -3.36 0.08 -3.93
N ALA A 61 -3.91 0.11 -2.72
CA ALA A 61 -5.16 -0.57 -2.40
C ALA A 61 -6.36 0.34 -2.69
N PHE A 62 -7.57 -0.23 -2.69
CA PHE A 62 -8.76 0.56 -2.95
C PHE A 62 -9.06 1.49 -1.76
N ASN A 63 -9.16 0.93 -0.56
CA ASN A 63 -9.38 1.68 0.68
C ASN A 63 -9.06 0.80 1.92
N GLY A 64 -8.54 1.42 2.97
CA GLY A 64 -8.41 0.80 4.30
C GLY A 64 -9.79 0.53 4.90
N SER A 65 -9.94 -0.58 5.61
CA SER A 65 -11.23 -0.92 6.25
C SER A 65 -11.63 0.18 7.26
N SER A 66 -12.75 0.85 6.97
CA SER A 66 -13.27 2.06 7.61
C SER A 66 -13.76 1.89 9.06
N GLN A 67 -13.34 0.83 9.76
CA GLN A 67 -13.63 0.62 11.19
C GLN A 67 -12.44 -0.03 11.91
N HIS A 68 -11.33 0.69 12.04
CA HIS A 68 -10.42 0.46 13.17
C HIS A 68 -10.81 1.43 14.29
N ASN A 69 -11.97 1.18 14.93
CA ASN A 69 -12.38 1.89 16.15
C ASN A 69 -11.47 1.48 17.34
N GLY A 70 -10.15 1.50 17.18
CA GLY A 70 -9.16 1.04 18.16
C GLY A 70 -9.21 -0.46 18.49
N LYS A 71 -10.17 -1.23 17.94
CA LYS A 71 -10.40 -2.63 18.36
C LYS A 71 -9.54 -3.68 17.63
N ASN A 72 -9.01 -3.40 16.44
CA ASN A 72 -8.44 -4.42 15.54
C ASN A 72 -7.16 -4.00 14.78
N GLY A 73 -6.31 -3.18 15.37
CA GLY A 73 -5.12 -2.62 14.71
C GLY A 73 -4.95 -1.18 15.16
N HIS A 74 -3.70 -0.78 15.32
CA HIS A 74 -3.22 0.49 15.88
C HIS A 74 -4.24 1.64 15.77
N GLU A 75 -4.43 2.39 16.86
CA GLU A 75 -5.10 3.68 16.74
C GLU A 75 -4.47 4.42 15.55
N GLN A 76 -5.27 5.00 14.66
CA GLN A 76 -4.81 5.75 13.47
C GLN A 76 -3.84 6.91 13.78
N LYS A 77 -3.43 7.05 15.04
CA LYS A 77 -2.43 7.97 15.58
C LYS A 77 -0.99 7.51 15.33
N ILE A 78 -0.71 6.23 15.08
CA ILE A 78 0.65 5.76 14.80
C ILE A 78 0.93 5.90 13.30
N SER A 79 1.86 6.79 12.93
CA SER A 79 2.31 6.93 11.55
C SER A 79 2.83 5.61 11.00
N TRP A 80 2.54 5.34 9.73
CA TRP A 80 2.94 4.16 9.00
C TRP A 80 2.31 2.85 9.49
N SER A 81 1.35 2.88 10.42
CA SER A 81 0.72 1.66 10.92
C SER A 81 -0.32 1.05 9.97
N ASN A 82 -0.75 1.78 8.92
CA ASN A 82 -1.66 1.20 7.92
C ASN A 82 -0.99 -0.03 7.25
N PHE A 83 -1.76 -1.06 6.91
CA PHE A 83 -1.25 -2.35 6.38
C PHE A 83 -0.37 -3.19 7.34
N HIS A 84 -0.33 -2.83 8.63
CA HIS A 84 0.42 -3.52 9.69
C HIS A 84 -0.52 -3.95 10.82
N SER A 85 -1.65 -4.59 10.49
CA SER A 85 -2.57 -5.04 11.52
C SER A 85 -2.08 -6.33 12.17
N GLY A 86 -1.88 -6.29 13.49
CA GLY A 86 -1.68 -7.47 14.32
C GLY A 86 -2.94 -8.33 14.51
N TYR A 87 -4.04 -8.01 13.82
CA TYR A 87 -5.30 -8.73 13.96
C TYR A 87 -5.16 -10.20 13.53
N LYS A 88 -5.61 -11.12 14.38
CA LYS A 88 -5.46 -12.58 14.15
C LYS A 88 -6.09 -13.11 12.86
N TYR A 89 -7.08 -12.42 12.30
CA TYR A 89 -7.68 -12.77 11.00
C TYR A 89 -7.19 -11.89 9.84
N GLY A 90 -6.32 -10.93 10.10
CA GLY A 90 -5.66 -10.10 9.10
C GLY A 90 -4.86 -10.95 8.10
N ARG A 91 -4.77 -10.45 6.85
CA ARG A 91 -4.10 -11.14 5.73
C ARG A 91 -2.83 -10.42 5.24
N ASP A 92 -2.40 -9.39 5.95
CA ASP A 92 -1.20 -8.59 5.63
C ASP A 92 0.08 -9.46 5.56
N HIS A 93 0.15 -10.55 6.34
CA HIS A 93 1.21 -11.56 6.24
C HIS A 93 1.40 -12.17 4.84
N LYS A 94 0.34 -12.26 4.01
CA LYS A 94 0.48 -12.72 2.61
C LYS A 94 1.24 -11.70 1.78
N LEU A 95 0.92 -10.41 1.93
CA LEU A 95 1.65 -9.34 1.26
C LEU A 95 3.09 -9.27 1.76
N ARG A 96 3.32 -9.33 3.08
CA ARG A 96 4.66 -9.40 3.67
C ARG A 96 5.48 -10.53 3.07
N TYR A 97 4.94 -11.75 3.04
CA TYR A 97 5.64 -12.92 2.51
C TYR A 97 6.08 -12.73 1.05
N ALA A 98 5.23 -12.11 0.24
CA ALA A 98 5.54 -11.84 -1.17
C ALA A 98 6.60 -10.76 -1.34
N VAL A 99 6.55 -9.72 -0.51
CA VAL A 99 7.47 -8.58 -0.57
C VAL A 99 8.85 -8.92 0.00
N LEU A 100 8.94 -9.78 1.01
CA LEU A 100 10.18 -10.12 1.71
C LEU A 100 11.28 -10.61 0.76
N GLY A 101 12.39 -9.87 0.69
CA GLY A 101 13.54 -10.15 -0.17
C GLY A 101 13.35 -9.75 -1.64
N SER A 102 12.23 -9.13 -2.00
CA SER A 102 11.95 -8.70 -3.37
C SER A 102 12.46 -7.30 -3.67
N ALA A 103 12.48 -6.91 -4.95
CA ALA A 103 12.79 -5.53 -5.35
C ALA A 103 11.78 -4.49 -4.78
N ALA A 104 10.58 -4.94 -4.41
CA ALA A 104 9.53 -4.12 -3.80
C ALA A 104 9.61 -4.03 -2.27
N GLU A 105 10.54 -4.72 -1.60
CA GLU A 105 10.76 -4.53 -0.16
C GLU A 105 11.19 -3.08 0.12
N GLY A 106 10.47 -2.39 0.99
CA GLY A 106 10.64 -0.95 1.20
C GLY A 106 9.76 -0.05 0.33
N ALA A 107 8.96 -0.59 -0.59
CA ALA A 107 8.08 0.21 -1.44
C ALA A 107 7.02 0.97 -0.63
N TYR A 108 6.52 2.09 -1.16
CA TYR A 108 5.40 2.79 -0.52
C TYR A 108 4.09 2.03 -0.71
N ILE A 109 3.19 2.06 0.26
CA ILE A 109 1.85 1.48 0.17
C ILE A 109 0.79 2.45 0.70
N THR A 110 -0.27 2.66 -0.08
CA THR A 110 -1.34 3.62 0.25
C THR A 110 -2.68 3.15 -0.30
N ASP A 111 -3.73 3.85 0.08
CA ASP A 111 -5.08 3.67 -0.44
C ASP A 111 -5.42 4.74 -1.47
N LEU A 112 -6.08 4.32 -2.57
CA LEU A 112 -6.65 5.22 -3.56
C LEU A 112 -7.72 6.11 -2.91
N ILE A 113 -8.68 5.48 -2.23
CA ILE A 113 -9.79 6.17 -1.56
C ILE A 113 -9.43 6.39 -0.09
N LYS A 114 -9.37 7.66 0.29
CA LYS A 114 -9.03 8.11 1.65
C LYS A 114 -10.28 8.58 2.40
N ASN A 115 -10.42 8.21 3.67
CA ASN A 115 -11.49 8.68 4.58
C ASN A 115 -12.94 8.40 4.11
N ASP A 116 -13.17 7.33 3.35
CA ASP A 116 -14.52 6.91 2.98
C ASP A 116 -15.21 6.15 4.13
N LYS A 117 -16.46 6.53 4.43
CA LYS A 117 -17.26 6.01 5.56
C LYS A 117 -18.28 4.94 5.15
N SER A 118 -18.32 4.50 3.90
CA SER A 118 -19.27 3.47 3.47
C SER A 118 -18.98 2.14 4.14
N LYS A 119 -20.05 1.38 4.41
CA LYS A 119 -20.03 0.22 5.31
C LYS A 119 -19.40 -0.99 4.64
N THR A 120 -19.62 -1.17 3.34
CA THR A 120 -19.13 -2.35 2.60
C THR A 120 -18.20 -1.97 1.46
N ALA A 121 -17.33 -2.90 1.06
CA ALA A 121 -16.48 -2.72 -0.11
C ALA A 121 -17.29 -2.53 -1.40
N LYS A 122 -18.41 -3.28 -1.53
CA LYS A 122 -19.30 -3.19 -2.70
C LYS A 122 -19.95 -1.82 -2.82
N GLU A 123 -20.50 -1.29 -1.72
CA GLU A 123 -21.07 0.06 -1.69
C GLU A 123 -20.05 1.11 -2.12
N ARG A 124 -18.81 1.00 -1.65
CA ARG A 124 -17.73 1.92 -2.02
C ARG A 124 -17.42 1.85 -3.51
N VAL A 125 -17.17 0.65 -4.03
CA VAL A 125 -16.86 0.47 -5.44
C VAL A 125 -17.97 1.06 -6.31
N ASN A 126 -19.24 0.80 -5.99
CA ASN A 126 -20.36 1.36 -6.73
C ASN A 126 -20.43 2.89 -6.64
N LYS A 127 -20.28 3.45 -5.43
CA LYS A 127 -20.24 4.91 -5.20
C LYS A 127 -19.23 5.62 -6.10
N TYR A 128 -18.03 5.06 -6.25
CA TYR A 128 -16.97 5.66 -7.07
C TYR A 128 -17.05 5.32 -8.56
N LYS A 129 -17.76 4.24 -8.94
CA LYS A 129 -18.14 3.98 -10.34
C LYS A 129 -19.19 4.97 -10.84
N GLU A 130 -20.17 5.28 -10.00
CA GLU A 130 -21.30 6.15 -10.35
C GLU A 130 -20.95 7.64 -10.25
N ASN A 131 -19.97 8.01 -9.41
CA ASN A 131 -19.58 9.41 -9.21
C ASN A 131 -18.11 9.67 -9.58
N ARG A 132 -17.88 9.93 -10.87
CA ARG A 132 -16.54 10.20 -11.42
C ARG A 132 -15.86 11.41 -10.79
N ALA A 133 -16.60 12.50 -10.59
CA ALA A 133 -16.06 13.73 -10.00
C ALA A 133 -15.57 13.51 -8.55
N LEU A 134 -16.24 12.63 -7.79
CA LEU A 134 -15.78 12.27 -6.45
C LEU A 134 -14.50 11.41 -6.52
N LEU A 135 -14.43 10.46 -7.45
CA LEU A 135 -13.23 9.66 -7.67
C LEU A 135 -12.03 10.53 -8.08
N GLU A 136 -12.24 11.54 -8.94
CA GLU A 136 -11.19 12.47 -9.38
C GLU A 136 -10.53 13.21 -8.22
N LYS A 137 -11.29 13.61 -7.19
CA LYS A 137 -10.70 14.23 -5.97
C LYS A 137 -9.72 13.30 -5.25
N HIS A 138 -9.99 12.01 -5.23
CA HIS A 138 -9.09 11.01 -4.64
C HIS A 138 -7.88 10.75 -5.52
N ILE A 139 -8.05 10.74 -6.84
CA ILE A 139 -6.95 10.66 -7.81
C ILE A 139 -6.02 11.86 -7.66
N ASP A 140 -6.55 13.09 -7.54
CA ASP A 140 -5.74 14.28 -7.32
C ASP A 140 -4.97 14.22 -6.00
N THR A 141 -5.59 13.68 -4.96
CA THR A 141 -4.92 13.46 -3.67
C THR A 141 -3.77 12.45 -3.81
N LEU A 142 -4.00 11.34 -4.51
CA LEU A 142 -2.97 10.33 -4.78
C LEU A 142 -1.83 10.90 -5.64
N LYS A 143 -2.13 11.76 -6.64
CA LYS A 143 -1.10 12.43 -7.45
C LYS A 143 -0.21 13.33 -6.61
N ARG A 144 -0.80 14.14 -5.72
CA ARG A 144 -0.03 15.00 -4.78
C ARG A 144 0.82 14.19 -3.82
N GLU A 145 0.30 13.07 -3.33
CA GLU A 145 1.04 12.13 -2.48
C GLU A 145 2.24 11.52 -3.22
N ILE A 146 2.04 11.04 -4.46
CA ILE A 146 3.12 10.51 -5.31
C ILE A 146 4.13 11.59 -5.68
N GLU A 147 3.69 12.82 -5.97
CA GLU A 147 4.58 13.93 -6.29
C GLU A 147 5.45 14.31 -5.08
N LEU A 148 4.89 14.26 -3.86
CA LEU A 148 5.65 14.46 -2.63
C LEU A 148 6.68 13.33 -2.42
N LEU A 149 6.29 12.09 -2.70
CA LEU A 149 7.14 10.89 -2.60
C LEU A 149 8.29 10.87 -3.62
N CYS A 150 8.00 11.14 -4.90
CA CYS A 150 8.87 10.87 -6.04
C CYS A 150 9.28 12.12 -6.84
N GLY A 151 8.74 13.30 -6.52
CA GLY A 151 8.82 14.48 -7.38
C GLY A 151 8.16 14.25 -8.73
N LYS A 152 8.79 14.73 -9.80
CA LYS A 152 8.29 14.57 -11.18
C LYS A 152 8.40 13.12 -11.72
N LYS A 153 9.05 12.22 -10.99
CA LYS A 153 9.25 10.83 -11.45
C LYS A 153 7.99 10.03 -11.19
N LYS A 154 7.58 9.22 -12.18
CA LYS A 154 6.41 8.35 -12.06
C LYS A 154 6.83 6.97 -11.56
N PRO A 155 6.40 6.54 -10.36
CA PRO A 155 6.61 5.17 -9.92
C PRO A 155 5.76 4.20 -10.74
N CYS A 156 6.10 2.92 -10.67
CA CYS A 156 5.22 1.86 -11.13
C CYS A 156 4.16 1.61 -10.05
N LEU A 157 2.89 1.72 -10.43
CA LEU A 157 1.76 1.51 -9.53
C LEU A 157 1.38 0.03 -9.56
N ILE A 158 1.41 -0.63 -8.40
CA ILE A 158 0.95 -2.01 -8.22
C ILE A 158 -0.43 -1.93 -7.58
N ALA A 159 -1.46 -2.11 -8.39
CA ALA A 159 -2.84 -2.06 -7.96
C ALA A 159 -3.23 -3.36 -7.25
N LEU A 160 -3.60 -3.24 -5.98
CA LEU A 160 -4.09 -4.35 -5.17
C LEU A 160 -5.59 -4.53 -5.43
N GLY A 161 -5.92 -5.48 -6.32
CA GLY A 161 -7.29 -5.79 -6.73
C GLY A 161 -7.73 -5.11 -8.04
N ARG A 162 -8.71 -5.74 -8.69
CA ARG A 162 -9.14 -5.39 -10.06
C ARG A 162 -9.85 -4.04 -10.15
N ASP A 163 -10.69 -3.72 -9.17
CA ASP A 163 -11.37 -2.41 -9.16
C ASP A 163 -10.36 -1.27 -9.01
N THR A 164 -9.36 -1.42 -8.12
CA THR A 164 -8.27 -0.45 -7.98
C THR A 164 -7.50 -0.26 -9.29
N GLU A 165 -7.14 -1.36 -9.95
CA GLU A 165 -6.47 -1.32 -11.25
C GLU A 165 -7.29 -0.54 -12.27
N ASN A 166 -8.57 -0.86 -12.41
CA ASN A 166 -9.45 -0.23 -13.38
C ASN A 166 -9.54 1.28 -13.14
N PHE A 167 -9.73 1.72 -11.89
CA PHE A 167 -9.76 3.15 -11.57
C PHE A 167 -8.45 3.86 -11.85
N LEU A 168 -7.31 3.23 -11.52
CA LEU A 168 -6.00 3.80 -11.82
C LEU A 168 -5.76 3.89 -13.33
N ARG A 169 -6.09 2.86 -14.12
CA ARG A 169 -5.90 2.89 -15.58
C ARG A 169 -6.72 3.98 -16.23
N GLN A 170 -8.00 4.08 -15.86
CA GLN A 170 -8.91 5.10 -16.38
C GLN A 170 -8.44 6.54 -16.10
N SER A 171 -7.70 6.75 -15.02
CA SER A 171 -7.28 8.09 -14.57
C SER A 171 -5.82 8.44 -14.88
N LEU A 172 -4.89 7.50 -14.77
CA LEU A 172 -3.45 7.78 -14.70
C LEU A 172 -2.64 7.13 -15.82
N GLU A 173 -3.18 6.13 -16.53
CA GLU A 173 -2.43 5.46 -17.61
C GLU A 173 -2.12 6.42 -18.76
N LYS A 174 -3.11 7.24 -19.15
CA LYS A 174 -2.93 8.29 -20.17
C LYS A 174 -1.97 9.39 -19.73
N GLU A 175 -1.76 9.54 -18.42
CA GLU A 175 -0.74 10.43 -17.87
C GLU A 175 0.64 9.76 -17.85
N GLY A 176 0.81 8.54 -18.37
CA GLY A 176 2.10 7.85 -18.48
C GLY A 176 2.54 7.09 -17.23
N TYR A 177 1.61 6.77 -16.31
CA TYR A 177 1.88 5.84 -15.22
C TYR A 177 1.85 4.40 -15.72
N LYS A 178 2.86 3.61 -15.34
CA LYS A 178 2.83 2.15 -15.52
C LYS A 178 2.02 1.53 -14.39
N ILE A 179 0.99 0.76 -14.73
CA ILE A 179 0.05 0.18 -13.78
C ILE A 179 0.03 -1.33 -13.96
N PHE A 180 0.19 -2.06 -12.85
CA PHE A 180 0.23 -3.51 -12.81
C PHE A 180 -0.81 -4.04 -11.84
N PHE A 181 -1.50 -5.11 -12.24
CA PHE A 181 -2.44 -5.81 -11.38
C PHE A 181 -1.72 -6.78 -10.47
N LEU A 182 -1.96 -6.67 -9.17
CA LEU A 182 -1.69 -7.74 -8.20
C LEU A 182 -3.01 -8.12 -7.54
N SER A 183 -3.22 -9.43 -7.33
CA SER A 183 -4.40 -9.87 -6.58
C SER A 183 -4.45 -9.17 -5.21
N HIS A 184 -5.65 -8.94 -4.67
CA HIS A 184 -5.73 -8.39 -3.32
C HIS A 184 -5.22 -9.44 -2.32
N TYR A 185 -4.32 -9.09 -1.41
CA TYR A 185 -3.72 -10.07 -0.47
C TYR A 185 -4.76 -10.72 0.46
N SER A 186 -5.87 -10.01 0.72
CA SER A 186 -7.03 -10.57 1.42
C SER A 186 -7.87 -11.56 0.60
N ALA A 187 -7.60 -11.81 -0.68
CA ALA A 187 -8.31 -12.84 -1.45
C ALA A 187 -7.89 -14.26 -1.02
N THR A 188 -8.80 -15.24 -1.19
CA THR A 188 -8.55 -16.66 -0.86
C THR A 188 -7.62 -17.35 -1.86
N THR A 189 -7.63 -16.85 -3.10
CA THR A 189 -6.71 -17.17 -4.18
C THR A 189 -6.11 -15.87 -4.74
N PRO A 190 -4.86 -15.88 -5.23
CA PRO A 190 -3.89 -16.98 -5.17
C PRO A 190 -3.41 -17.30 -3.74
N LYS A 191 -2.82 -18.49 -3.54
CA LYS A 191 -2.15 -18.90 -2.28
C LYS A 191 -0.82 -18.14 -2.11
N PHE A 192 -0.10 -18.38 -1.02
CA PHE A 192 1.09 -17.58 -0.67
C PHE A 192 2.18 -17.58 -1.75
N ASP A 193 2.55 -18.76 -2.25
CA ASP A 193 3.64 -18.88 -3.21
C ASP A 193 3.22 -18.36 -4.59
N GLU A 194 2.02 -18.70 -5.05
CA GLU A 194 1.42 -18.15 -6.27
C GLU A 194 1.29 -16.61 -6.21
N TYR A 195 0.92 -16.05 -5.06
CA TYR A 195 0.84 -14.60 -4.86
C TYR A 195 2.22 -13.95 -4.92
N ARG A 196 3.23 -14.63 -4.38
CA ARG A 196 4.63 -14.18 -4.44
C ARG A 196 5.18 -14.25 -5.86
N GLU A 197 4.92 -15.31 -6.60
CA GLU A 197 5.30 -15.42 -8.01
C GLU A 197 4.58 -14.37 -8.87
N GLN A 198 3.29 -14.12 -8.63
CA GLN A 198 2.56 -13.04 -9.31
C GLN A 198 3.25 -11.67 -9.09
N LEU A 199 3.65 -11.36 -7.85
CA LEU A 199 4.41 -10.13 -7.59
C LEU A 199 5.76 -10.16 -8.31
N LYS A 200 6.49 -11.27 -8.26
CA LYS A 200 7.80 -11.41 -8.91
C LYS A 200 7.72 -11.17 -10.42
N GLU A 201 6.75 -11.75 -11.12
CA GLU A 201 6.51 -11.53 -12.55
C GLU A 201 6.31 -10.04 -12.87
N ILE A 202 5.54 -9.33 -12.04
CA ILE A 202 5.36 -7.88 -12.16
C ILE A 202 6.71 -7.16 -12.02
N LEU A 203 7.48 -7.49 -10.99
CA LEU A 203 8.76 -6.82 -10.73
C LEU A 203 9.78 -7.05 -11.85
N ASP A 204 9.82 -8.28 -12.39
CA ASP A 204 10.70 -8.67 -13.49
C ASP A 204 10.30 -7.96 -14.80
N SER A 205 9.01 -7.70 -15.03
CA SER A 205 8.54 -6.93 -16.21
C SER A 205 8.92 -5.44 -16.19
N VAL A 206 9.38 -4.93 -15.04
CA VAL A 206 9.84 -3.55 -14.84
C VAL A 206 11.39 -3.50 -14.78
N GLY A 207 12.06 -4.62 -15.08
CA GLY A 207 13.51 -4.72 -15.25
C GLY A 207 14.07 -3.65 -16.17
#